data_AF-C3Y6M3-F1
#
_entry.id   AF-C3Y6M3-F1
#
_cell.length_a   1.000
_cell.length_b   1.000
_cell.length_c   1.000
_cell.angle_alpha   90.00
_cell.angle_beta   90.00
_cell.angle_gamma   90.00
#
_symmetry.space_group_name_H-M   'P 1'
#
loop_
_entity.id
_entity.type
_entity.pdbx_description
1 polymer ?
#
loop_
_entity_poly.entity_id
_entity_poly.type
_entity_poly.pdbx_seq_one_letter_code
_entity_poly.pdbx_strand_id
1 'polypeptide(L)'
;MEFGKEITVTHTEVVPVSAEVYWTGFDDYFHLQDFVGMHENMTTIKGDGGVGTVIEFDFLGGRTQEELVQKDEDTKTWAIAMLGSNPLFTSYLATVKVDEDTSETAKVTMSIKGIVALQDYNKRKAHIAFTRYMLRNRINEIMAVISEKKSDILPFEFDVDCSFKTLWDMVSDWRNVSWVMGATDVEVVPDYQANDLRRKVFFGPHFTEERLVQTIDHPASTTYEFGKNDTMGVLHYRGKLELIKLDEMKTKVKYTSYFTPQPGADPKTTIKALMEPRFDWIQATFAEKRSLFSSCCLL
;
A
#
# COMPACT_ATOMS: atom_id res chain seq x y z
N MET A 1 -4.34 -17.15 23.63
CA MET A 1 -5.39 -17.43 22.62
C MET A 1 -5.39 -18.91 22.30
N GLU A 2 -6.51 -19.56 22.59
CA GLU A 2 -6.70 -21.00 22.34
C GLU A 2 -6.86 -21.26 20.83
N PHE A 3 -6.39 -22.42 20.39
CA PHE A 3 -6.56 -22.89 19.02
C PHE A 3 -8.05 -23.21 18.75
N GLY A 4 -8.52 -22.97 17.52
CA GLY A 4 -9.89 -23.25 17.12
C GLY A 4 -10.96 -22.28 17.65
N LYS A 5 -10.58 -21.28 18.46
CA LYS A 5 -11.50 -20.21 18.88
C LYS A 5 -11.68 -19.17 17.79
N GLU A 6 -12.92 -18.74 17.62
CA GLU A 6 -13.26 -17.58 16.80
C GLU A 6 -12.65 -16.31 17.42
N ILE A 7 -12.10 -15.48 16.57
CA ILE A 7 -11.58 -14.16 16.91
C ILE A 7 -12.32 -13.10 16.09
N THR A 8 -12.40 -11.91 16.67
CA THR A 8 -12.73 -10.69 15.94
C THR A 8 -11.57 -9.71 16.12
N VAL A 9 -11.10 -9.19 15.00
CA VAL A 9 -10.07 -8.15 14.94
C VAL A 9 -10.68 -6.96 14.24
N THR A 10 -10.55 -5.77 14.81
CA THR A 10 -11.18 -4.55 14.29
C THR A 10 -10.20 -3.40 14.28
N HIS A 11 -10.28 -2.55 13.27
CA HIS A 11 -9.61 -1.26 13.19
C HIS A 11 -10.60 -0.20 12.70
N THR A 12 -10.52 1.00 13.25
CA THR A 12 -11.33 2.15 12.84
C THR A 12 -10.42 3.35 12.62
N GLU A 13 -10.57 4.01 11.49
CA GLU A 13 -9.81 5.21 11.11
C GLU A 13 -10.74 6.28 10.53
N VAL A 14 -10.41 7.54 10.78
CA VAL A 14 -11.05 8.68 10.10
C VAL A 14 -10.23 9.01 8.85
N VAL A 15 -10.88 9.00 7.69
CA VAL A 15 -10.26 9.26 6.39
C VAL A 15 -10.71 10.62 5.84
N PRO A 16 -9.86 11.32 5.06
CA PRO A 16 -10.11 12.71 4.66
C PRO A 16 -10.99 12.84 3.40
N VAL A 17 -12.08 12.07 3.34
CA VAL A 17 -13.12 12.14 2.32
C VAL A 17 -14.47 11.86 2.97
N SER A 18 -15.56 12.37 2.41
CA SER A 18 -16.91 12.07 2.90
C SER A 18 -17.24 10.57 2.78
N ALA A 19 -18.20 10.10 3.57
CA ALA A 19 -18.65 8.71 3.54
C ALA A 19 -19.11 8.27 2.14
N GLU A 20 -19.82 9.13 1.42
CA GLU A 20 -20.25 8.87 0.04
C GLU A 20 -19.06 8.72 -0.91
N VAL A 21 -18.05 9.59 -0.78
CA VAL A 21 -16.84 9.48 -1.61
C VAL A 21 -16.09 8.20 -1.29
N TYR A 22 -15.94 7.86 -0.01
CA TYR A 22 -15.24 6.63 0.38
C TYR A 22 -15.97 5.38 -0.14
N TRP A 23 -17.29 5.37 -0.05
CA TRP A 23 -18.12 4.26 -0.50
C TRP A 23 -17.97 3.97 -2.00
N THR A 24 -17.67 4.99 -2.82
CA THR A 24 -17.43 4.80 -4.26
C THR A 24 -16.22 3.91 -4.59
N GLY A 25 -15.35 3.62 -3.60
CA GLY A 25 -14.27 2.65 -3.73
C GLY A 25 -14.75 1.20 -3.86
N PHE A 26 -16.02 0.92 -3.52
CA PHE A 26 -16.65 -0.40 -3.62
C PHE A 26 -17.54 -0.56 -4.87
N ASP A 27 -17.51 0.40 -5.80
CA ASP A 27 -18.36 0.38 -6.99
C ASP A 27 -17.96 -0.71 -7.98
N ASP A 28 -16.66 -0.98 -8.12
CA ASP A 28 -16.10 -2.02 -8.99
C ASP A 28 -15.42 -3.08 -8.12
N TYR A 29 -16.11 -4.20 -7.91
CA TYR A 29 -15.60 -5.32 -7.11
C TYR A 29 -14.32 -5.92 -7.71
N PHE A 30 -14.26 -6.12 -9.03
CA PHE A 30 -13.11 -6.79 -9.64
C PHE A 30 -11.87 -5.91 -9.57
N HIS A 31 -12.00 -4.61 -9.84
CA HIS A 31 -10.90 -3.66 -9.68
C HIS A 31 -10.45 -3.57 -8.22
N LEU A 32 -11.39 -3.50 -7.27
CA LEU A 32 -11.07 -3.47 -5.86
C LEU A 32 -10.28 -4.73 -5.43
N GLN A 33 -10.68 -5.91 -5.90
CA GLN A 33 -10.01 -7.17 -5.55
C GLN A 33 -8.64 -7.33 -6.19
N ASP A 34 -8.49 -6.90 -7.44
CA ASP A 34 -7.18 -6.88 -8.13
C ASP A 34 -6.21 -5.93 -7.41
N PHE A 35 -6.69 -4.75 -7.03
CA PHE A 35 -5.87 -3.71 -6.40
C PHE A 35 -5.52 -4.03 -4.94
N VAL A 36 -6.51 -4.40 -4.12
CA VAL A 36 -6.38 -4.53 -2.66
C VAL A 36 -6.05 -5.96 -2.25
N GLY A 37 -6.63 -6.96 -2.92
CA GLY A 37 -6.51 -8.36 -2.53
C GLY A 37 -5.09 -8.91 -2.71
N MET A 38 -4.28 -8.29 -3.57
CA MET A 38 -3.08 -8.94 -4.14
C MET A 38 -3.45 -10.33 -4.67
N HIS A 39 -4.65 -10.44 -5.25
CA HIS A 39 -5.22 -11.69 -5.73
C HIS A 39 -4.56 -12.05 -7.07
N GLU A 40 -3.32 -12.50 -6.99
CA GLU A 40 -2.57 -12.98 -8.14
C GLU A 40 -3.34 -14.10 -8.85
N ASN A 41 -3.34 -14.06 -10.19
CA ASN A 41 -4.04 -15.02 -11.03
C ASN A 41 -5.53 -15.19 -10.65
N MET A 42 -6.18 -14.07 -10.30
CA MET A 42 -7.61 -14.03 -10.02
C MET A 42 -8.44 -14.44 -11.24
N THR A 43 -9.40 -15.33 -11.01
CA THR A 43 -10.38 -15.77 -12.01
C THR A 43 -11.78 -15.74 -11.43
N THR A 44 -12.76 -15.25 -12.20
CA THR A 44 -14.17 -15.27 -11.80
C THR A 44 -14.76 -16.66 -11.98
N ILE A 45 -15.31 -17.23 -10.90
CA ILE A 45 -16.00 -18.53 -10.91
C ILE A 45 -17.49 -18.34 -11.22
N LYS A 46 -18.12 -17.32 -10.61
CA LYS A 46 -19.52 -16.92 -10.89
C LYS A 46 -19.73 -15.45 -10.53
N GLY A 47 -20.80 -14.86 -11.09
CA GLY A 47 -21.23 -13.48 -10.82
C GLY A 47 -20.57 -12.44 -11.71
N ASP A 48 -21.00 -11.20 -11.54
CA ASP A 48 -20.69 -10.04 -12.39
C ASP A 48 -20.08 -8.86 -11.60
N GLY A 49 -19.71 -9.08 -10.35
CA GLY A 49 -19.23 -8.06 -9.42
C GLY A 49 -20.26 -7.64 -8.36
N GLY A 50 -21.51 -8.12 -8.46
CA GLY A 50 -22.53 -7.96 -7.41
C GLY A 50 -22.43 -9.00 -6.28
N VAL A 51 -23.31 -8.87 -5.28
CA VAL A 51 -23.45 -9.85 -4.18
C VAL A 51 -23.69 -11.26 -4.74
N GLY A 52 -22.94 -12.24 -4.24
CA GLY A 52 -22.90 -13.62 -4.72
C GLY A 52 -21.83 -13.90 -5.78
N THR A 53 -21.07 -12.88 -6.21
CA THR A 53 -19.88 -13.05 -7.05
C THR A 53 -18.81 -13.83 -6.30
N VAL A 54 -18.23 -14.83 -6.96
CA VAL A 54 -17.12 -15.64 -6.43
C VAL A 54 -15.92 -15.55 -7.35
N ILE A 55 -14.78 -15.24 -6.76
CA ILE A 55 -13.48 -15.27 -7.41
C ILE A 55 -12.62 -16.38 -6.81
N GLU A 56 -11.63 -16.84 -7.56
CA GLU A 56 -10.59 -17.75 -7.12
C GLU A 56 -9.22 -17.17 -7.47
N PHE A 57 -8.28 -17.21 -6.54
CA PHE A 57 -6.94 -16.63 -6.68
C PHE A 57 -5.88 -17.46 -5.96
N ASP A 58 -4.62 -17.17 -6.26
CA ASP A 58 -3.49 -17.82 -5.61
C ASP A 58 -3.23 -17.20 -4.24
N PHE A 59 -3.16 -18.04 -3.22
CA PHE A 59 -2.92 -17.61 -1.85
C PHE A 59 -2.08 -18.64 -1.08
N LEU A 60 -0.88 -18.23 -0.64
CA LEU A 60 0.05 -19.05 0.13
C LEU A 60 0.32 -20.44 -0.48
N GLY A 61 0.50 -20.51 -1.80
CA GLY A 61 0.82 -21.75 -2.51
C GLY A 61 -0.37 -22.68 -2.76
N GLY A 62 -1.60 -22.20 -2.54
CA GLY A 62 -2.84 -22.90 -2.91
C GLY A 62 -3.83 -21.97 -3.61
N ARG A 63 -4.99 -22.52 -3.98
CA ARG A 63 -6.11 -21.75 -4.52
C ARG A 63 -7.11 -21.45 -3.40
N THR A 64 -7.52 -20.19 -3.29
CA THR A 64 -8.56 -19.75 -2.34
C THR A 64 -9.71 -19.14 -3.11
N GLN A 65 -10.93 -19.45 -2.68
CA GLN A 65 -12.13 -18.82 -3.20
C GLN A 65 -12.67 -17.79 -2.21
N GLU A 66 -13.19 -16.69 -2.73
CA GLU A 66 -13.84 -15.63 -1.96
C GLU A 66 -15.19 -15.28 -2.60
N GLU A 67 -16.19 -15.03 -1.77
CA GLU A 67 -17.51 -14.56 -2.18
C GLU A 67 -17.78 -13.14 -1.64
N LEU A 68 -18.29 -12.25 -2.50
CA LEU A 68 -18.92 -11.01 -2.07
C LEU A 68 -20.27 -11.33 -1.43
N VAL A 69 -20.35 -11.33 -0.11
CA VAL A 69 -21.55 -11.76 0.62
C VAL A 69 -22.47 -10.60 1.00
N GLN A 70 -21.97 -9.36 1.01
CA GLN A 70 -22.77 -8.18 1.32
C GLN A 70 -22.24 -6.93 0.61
N LYS A 71 -23.15 -6.15 0.04
CA LYS A 71 -22.97 -4.74 -0.34
C LYS A 71 -24.31 -4.04 -0.10
N ASP A 72 -24.38 -3.28 0.98
CA ASP A 72 -25.59 -2.62 1.45
C ASP A 72 -25.41 -1.10 1.37
N GLU A 73 -26.19 -0.45 0.51
CA GLU A 73 -26.12 0.99 0.23
C GLU A 73 -26.67 1.85 1.38
N ASP A 74 -27.66 1.33 2.13
CA ASP A 74 -28.32 2.06 3.21
C ASP A 74 -27.42 2.15 4.44
N THR A 75 -26.73 1.04 4.75
CA THR A 75 -25.83 0.96 5.91
C THR A 75 -24.35 1.15 5.56
N LYS A 76 -24.03 1.28 4.26
CA LYS A 76 -22.67 1.32 3.69
C LYS A 76 -21.79 0.22 4.28
N THR A 77 -22.33 -0.99 4.24
CA THR A 77 -21.67 -2.21 4.74
C THR A 77 -21.31 -3.10 3.57
N TRP A 78 -20.03 -3.43 3.46
CA TRP A 78 -19.48 -4.34 2.46
C TRP A 78 -18.80 -5.52 3.16
N ALA A 79 -19.01 -6.74 2.67
CA ALA A 79 -18.38 -7.91 3.27
C ALA A 79 -18.05 -9.01 2.27
N ILE A 80 -16.90 -9.65 2.51
CA ILE A 80 -16.39 -10.79 1.75
C ILE A 80 -16.12 -11.96 2.68
N ALA A 81 -16.40 -13.17 2.22
CA ALA A 81 -16.12 -14.40 2.95
C ALA A 81 -15.21 -15.30 2.11
N MET A 82 -14.20 -15.91 2.75
CA MET A 82 -13.46 -16.99 2.09
C MET A 82 -14.29 -18.27 2.14
N LEU A 83 -14.38 -18.96 1.00
CA LEU A 83 -15.09 -20.22 0.90
C LEU A 83 -14.15 -21.37 1.26
N GLY A 84 -14.49 -22.10 2.32
CA GLY A 84 -13.67 -23.19 2.86
C GLY A 84 -12.50 -22.71 3.73
N SER A 85 -11.60 -23.65 4.03
CA SER A 85 -10.40 -23.37 4.82
C SER A 85 -9.19 -23.11 3.94
N ASN A 86 -8.31 -22.22 4.38
CA ASN A 86 -7.00 -21.98 3.79
C ASN A 86 -5.89 -22.13 4.87
N PRO A 87 -4.60 -21.97 4.52
CA PRO A 87 -3.50 -22.16 5.47
C PRO A 87 -3.51 -21.24 6.70
N LEU A 88 -4.23 -20.11 6.66
CA LEU A 88 -4.31 -19.13 7.74
C LEU A 88 -5.63 -19.17 8.51
N PHE A 89 -6.74 -19.47 7.84
CA PHE A 89 -8.09 -19.42 8.40
C PHE A 89 -8.90 -20.66 8.05
N THR A 90 -9.62 -21.22 9.02
CA THR A 90 -10.65 -22.24 8.76
C THR A 90 -12.01 -21.61 8.46
N SER A 91 -12.21 -20.37 8.89
CA SER A 91 -13.32 -19.49 8.51
C SER A 91 -12.84 -18.05 8.50
N TYR A 92 -13.36 -17.24 7.57
CA TYR A 92 -12.96 -15.85 7.42
C TYR A 92 -14.11 -15.02 6.82
N LEU A 93 -14.43 -13.92 7.48
CA LEU A 93 -15.34 -12.87 7.02
C LEU A 93 -14.65 -11.53 7.27
N ALA A 94 -14.37 -10.78 6.20
CA ALA A 94 -13.97 -9.38 6.32
C ALA A 94 -15.17 -8.49 6.07
N THR A 95 -15.35 -7.49 6.92
CA THR A 95 -16.44 -6.52 6.83
C THR A 95 -15.86 -5.12 6.90
N VAL A 96 -16.24 -4.28 5.95
CA VAL A 96 -16.01 -2.83 5.98
C VAL A 96 -17.35 -2.14 6.22
N LYS A 97 -17.36 -1.20 7.16
CA LYS A 97 -18.48 -0.31 7.43
C LYS A 97 -18.01 1.13 7.33
N VAL A 98 -18.76 1.97 6.61
CA VAL A 98 -18.43 3.38 6.39
C VAL A 98 -19.51 4.23 7.04
N ASP A 99 -19.14 4.93 8.12
CA ASP A 99 -20.01 5.87 8.80
C ASP A 99 -19.62 7.31 8.46
N GLU A 100 -20.58 8.23 8.46
CA GLU A 100 -20.31 9.66 8.40
C GLU A 100 -19.60 10.11 9.70
N ASP A 101 -18.50 10.85 9.57
CA ASP A 101 -17.81 11.51 10.68
C ASP A 101 -18.10 13.01 10.64
N THR A 102 -17.88 13.62 9.48
CA THR A 102 -18.32 14.96 9.12
C THR A 102 -18.78 14.98 7.66
N SER A 103 -19.22 16.15 7.15
CA SER A 103 -19.51 16.31 5.72
C SER A 103 -18.28 16.11 4.81
N GLU A 104 -17.06 16.18 5.36
CA GLU A 104 -15.79 16.09 4.60
C GLU A 104 -14.95 14.87 4.98
N THR A 105 -15.32 14.14 6.04
CA THR A 105 -14.57 13.00 6.57
C THR A 105 -15.49 11.80 6.82
N ALA A 106 -14.93 10.60 6.70
CA ALA A 106 -15.64 9.36 6.96
C ALA A 106 -14.95 8.59 8.08
N LYS A 107 -15.72 7.89 8.89
CA LYS A 107 -15.23 6.94 9.88
C LYS A 107 -15.37 5.54 9.32
N VAL A 108 -14.25 4.94 8.95
CA VAL A 108 -14.23 3.62 8.33
C VAL A 108 -13.82 2.58 9.36
N THR A 109 -14.63 1.55 9.51
CA THR A 109 -14.33 0.41 10.37
C THR A 109 -14.16 -0.84 9.51
N MET A 110 -12.97 -1.45 9.58
CA MET A 110 -12.74 -2.77 9.01
C MET A 110 -12.61 -3.79 10.13
N SER A 111 -13.24 -4.95 9.95
CA SER A 111 -13.13 -6.06 10.88
C SER A 111 -12.94 -7.37 10.14
N ILE A 112 -12.20 -8.29 10.78
CA ILE A 112 -12.09 -9.68 10.36
C ILE A 112 -12.64 -10.53 11.50
N LYS A 113 -13.62 -11.36 11.18
CA LYS A 113 -14.18 -12.40 12.05
C LYS A 113 -13.84 -13.76 11.47
N GLY A 114 -13.24 -14.65 12.27
CA GLY A 114 -12.83 -15.95 11.77
C GLY A 114 -12.11 -16.81 12.78
N ILE A 115 -11.74 -18.02 12.35
CA ILE A 115 -10.98 -18.98 13.16
C ILE A 115 -9.61 -19.19 12.51
N VAL A 116 -8.53 -18.93 13.24
CA VAL A 116 -7.15 -19.07 12.74
C VAL A 116 -6.75 -20.56 12.68
N ALA A 117 -6.29 -21.01 11.52
CA ALA A 117 -5.92 -22.40 11.23
C ALA A 117 -4.56 -22.83 11.83
N LEU A 118 -3.72 -21.87 12.25
CA LEU A 118 -2.37 -22.15 12.76
C LEU A 118 -2.41 -22.82 14.14
N GLN A 119 -1.84 -24.01 14.29
CA GLN A 119 -1.79 -24.73 15.58
C GLN A 119 -0.70 -24.24 16.53
N ASP A 120 0.37 -23.66 16.00
CA ASP A 120 1.44 -23.09 16.84
C ASP A 120 1.00 -21.77 17.48
N TYR A 121 1.19 -21.64 18.79
CA TYR A 121 0.76 -20.48 19.56
C TYR A 121 1.46 -19.18 19.12
N ASN A 122 2.76 -19.23 18.87
CA ASN A 122 3.53 -18.04 18.52
C ASN A 122 3.21 -17.58 17.10
N LYS A 123 3.07 -18.52 16.15
CA LYS A 123 2.63 -18.22 14.79
C LYS A 123 1.21 -17.65 14.77
N ARG A 124 0.27 -18.18 15.56
CA ARG A 124 -1.07 -17.56 15.72
C ARG A 124 -0.99 -16.14 16.23
N LYS A 125 -0.23 -15.92 17.31
CA LYS A 125 -0.10 -14.60 17.93
C LYS A 125 0.47 -13.59 16.92
N ALA A 126 1.52 -13.97 16.19
CA ALA A 126 2.14 -13.14 15.16
C ALA A 126 1.16 -12.86 14.00
N HIS A 127 0.45 -13.89 13.52
CA HIS A 127 -0.53 -13.74 12.45
C HIS A 127 -1.65 -12.77 12.85
N ILE A 128 -2.20 -12.88 14.05
CA ILE A 128 -3.26 -11.98 14.53
C ILE A 128 -2.78 -10.53 14.67
N ALA A 129 -1.53 -10.33 15.11
CA ALA A 129 -0.91 -9.00 15.13
C ALA A 129 -0.73 -8.44 13.72
N PHE A 130 -0.28 -9.27 12.78
CA PHE A 130 -0.18 -8.90 11.36
C PHE A 130 -1.56 -8.59 10.76
N THR A 131 -2.59 -9.37 11.07
CA THR A 131 -3.97 -9.09 10.64
C THR A 131 -4.43 -7.71 11.13
N ARG A 132 -4.16 -7.34 12.39
CA ARG A 132 -4.46 -5.99 12.91
C ARG A 132 -3.79 -4.90 12.12
N TYR A 133 -2.49 -5.06 11.84
CA TYR A 133 -1.72 -4.12 11.04
C TYR A 133 -2.34 -3.95 9.64
N MET A 134 -2.71 -5.06 8.99
CA MET A 134 -3.28 -5.03 7.64
C MET A 134 -4.66 -4.36 7.55
N LEU A 135 -5.48 -4.38 8.62
CA LEU A 135 -6.80 -3.73 8.57
C LEU A 135 -6.69 -2.23 8.24
N ARG A 136 -5.72 -1.53 8.84
CA ARG A 136 -5.46 -0.13 8.54
C ARG A 136 -4.95 0.05 7.10
N ASN A 137 -4.03 -0.81 6.65
CA ASN A 137 -3.50 -0.75 5.29
C ASN A 137 -4.62 -0.88 4.26
N ARG A 138 -5.54 -1.83 4.46
CA ARG A 138 -6.68 -2.09 3.59
C ARG A 138 -7.63 -0.88 3.51
N ILE A 139 -7.91 -0.20 4.63
CA ILE A 139 -8.68 1.05 4.62
C ILE A 139 -8.02 2.11 3.74
N ASN A 140 -6.70 2.26 3.83
CA ASN A 140 -5.97 3.25 3.04
C ASN A 140 -5.73 2.80 1.60
N GLU A 141 -5.72 1.50 1.28
CA GLU A 141 -5.72 0.99 -0.11
C GLU A 141 -6.98 1.35 -0.87
N ILE A 142 -8.14 1.30 -0.22
CA ILE A 142 -9.39 1.79 -0.81
C ILE A 142 -9.29 3.29 -1.13
N MET A 143 -8.58 4.09 -0.34
CA MET A 143 -8.30 5.51 -0.70
C MET A 143 -7.51 5.64 -2.00
N ALA A 144 -6.56 4.74 -2.27
CA ALA A 144 -5.81 4.76 -3.53
C ALA A 144 -6.70 4.35 -4.73
N VAL A 145 -7.60 3.39 -4.55
CA VAL A 145 -8.64 3.05 -5.56
C VAL A 145 -9.51 4.26 -5.87
N ILE A 146 -9.94 5.00 -4.84
CA ILE A 146 -10.71 6.25 -5.02
C ILE A 146 -9.89 7.30 -5.78
N SER A 147 -8.60 7.46 -5.43
CA SER A 147 -7.69 8.35 -6.16
C SER A 147 -7.57 7.98 -7.64
N GLU A 148 -7.42 6.69 -7.99
CA GLU A 148 -7.39 6.25 -9.40
C GLU A 148 -8.66 6.62 -10.15
N LYS A 149 -9.82 6.32 -9.55
CA LYS A 149 -11.13 6.63 -10.13
C LYS A 149 -11.32 8.13 -10.38
N LYS A 150 -10.81 8.98 -9.49
CA LYS A 150 -10.83 10.43 -9.64
C LYS A 150 -9.73 10.99 -10.53
N SER A 151 -8.86 10.12 -11.06
CA SER A 151 -7.63 10.52 -11.73
C SER A 151 -6.68 11.36 -10.86
N ASP A 152 -6.77 11.26 -9.53
CA ASP A 152 -5.87 11.89 -8.56
C ASP A 152 -4.62 11.04 -8.35
N ILE A 153 -3.98 10.72 -9.48
CA ILE A 153 -2.78 9.90 -9.59
C ILE A 153 -1.73 10.60 -10.44
N LEU A 154 -0.46 10.35 -10.12
CA LEU A 154 0.68 10.79 -10.92
C LEU A 154 1.73 9.67 -11.02
N PRO A 155 1.82 8.99 -12.17
CA PRO A 155 2.90 8.06 -12.46
C PRO A 155 4.13 8.79 -13.00
N PHE A 156 5.30 8.30 -12.64
CA PHE A 156 6.60 8.72 -13.14
C PHE A 156 7.43 7.47 -13.46
N GLU A 157 8.18 7.52 -14.56
CA GLU A 157 9.14 6.48 -14.91
C GLU A 157 10.46 7.13 -15.29
N PHE A 158 11.55 6.60 -14.75
CA PHE A 158 12.90 7.01 -15.10
C PHE A 158 13.89 5.85 -14.90
N ASP A 159 14.99 5.90 -15.62
CA ASP A 159 16.07 4.92 -15.50
C ASP A 159 17.21 5.51 -14.69
N VAL A 160 17.82 4.70 -13.82
CA VAL A 160 19.02 5.04 -13.07
C VAL A 160 20.14 4.10 -13.52
N ASP A 161 21.28 4.68 -13.90
CA ASP A 161 22.48 3.93 -14.30
C ASP A 161 23.20 3.36 -13.06
N CYS A 162 22.51 2.52 -12.29
CA CYS A 162 23.07 1.79 -11.17
C CYS A 162 22.52 0.35 -11.10
N SER A 163 23.26 -0.52 -10.42
CA SER A 163 22.81 -1.88 -10.19
C SER A 163 21.49 -1.91 -9.40
N PHE A 164 20.64 -2.88 -9.73
CA PHE A 164 19.38 -3.10 -9.02
C PHE A 164 19.60 -3.26 -7.51
N LYS A 165 20.65 -4.00 -7.13
CA LYS A 165 20.97 -4.24 -5.72
C LYS A 165 21.27 -2.93 -5.00
N THR A 166 22.11 -2.08 -5.60
CA THR A 166 22.48 -0.77 -5.04
C THR A 166 21.23 0.05 -4.72
N LEU A 167 20.32 0.19 -5.70
CA LEU A 167 19.11 0.99 -5.51
C LEU A 167 18.13 0.31 -4.55
N TRP A 168 17.97 -1.01 -4.63
CA TRP A 168 17.08 -1.77 -3.74
C TRP A 168 17.50 -1.66 -2.29
N ASP A 169 18.77 -1.92 -1.96
CA ASP A 169 19.30 -1.80 -0.59
C ASP A 169 19.02 -0.42 0.02
N MET A 170 18.96 0.64 -0.81
CA MET A 170 18.65 2.00 -0.36
C MET A 170 17.15 2.22 -0.10
N VAL A 171 16.28 1.77 -1.00
CA VAL A 171 14.84 2.03 -0.90
C VAL A 171 14.11 1.03 -0.01
N SER A 172 14.65 -0.18 0.17
CA SER A 172 14.08 -1.23 1.01
C SER A 172 14.33 -1.01 2.49
N ASP A 173 15.46 -0.37 2.83
CA ASP A 173 15.75 0.00 4.22
C ASP A 173 14.98 1.26 4.61
N TRP A 174 13.96 1.09 5.45
CA TRP A 174 13.11 2.20 5.90
C TRP A 174 13.88 3.28 6.67
N ARG A 175 15.02 2.94 7.27
CA ARG A 175 15.92 3.90 7.94
C ARG A 175 16.79 4.68 6.95
N ASN A 176 16.92 4.21 5.73
CA ASN A 176 17.78 4.83 4.76
C ASN A 176 17.03 5.98 4.06
N VAL A 177 17.54 7.20 4.22
CA VAL A 177 17.03 8.42 3.57
C VAL A 177 17.98 8.95 2.51
N SER A 178 19.02 8.19 2.14
CA SER A 178 19.97 8.60 1.10
C SER A 178 19.31 8.84 -0.26
N TRP A 179 18.15 8.25 -0.52
CA TRP A 179 17.35 8.43 -1.74
C TRP A 179 16.28 9.54 -1.62
N VAL A 180 16.28 10.30 -0.51
CA VAL A 180 15.39 11.44 -0.28
C VAL A 180 16.18 12.73 -0.44
N MET A 181 15.97 13.44 -1.55
CA MET A 181 16.72 14.66 -1.87
C MET A 181 16.58 15.70 -0.75
N GLY A 182 17.71 16.18 -0.23
CA GLY A 182 17.75 17.22 0.80
C GLY A 182 17.48 16.74 2.23
N ALA A 183 17.23 15.44 2.45
CA ALA A 183 17.11 14.89 3.79
C ALA A 183 18.44 14.99 4.54
N THR A 184 18.39 15.44 5.79
CA THR A 184 19.55 15.63 6.66
C THR A 184 19.65 14.56 7.74
N ASP A 185 18.52 13.99 8.16
CA ASP A 185 18.46 12.96 9.21
C ASP A 185 17.14 12.16 9.14
N VAL A 186 17.06 11.09 9.92
CA VAL A 186 15.89 10.21 10.04
C VAL A 186 15.73 9.65 11.46
N GLU A 187 14.51 9.74 11.99
CA GLU A 187 14.14 9.13 13.26
C GLU A 187 13.05 8.08 13.00
N VAL A 188 13.30 6.81 13.30
CA VAL A 188 12.26 5.77 13.25
C VAL A 188 11.42 5.84 14.51
N VAL A 189 10.12 6.08 14.34
CA VAL A 189 9.14 6.29 15.42
C VAL A 189 8.04 5.22 15.34
N PRO A 190 8.28 3.99 15.80
CA PRO A 190 7.28 2.93 15.72
C PRO A 190 6.06 3.26 16.59
N ASP A 191 4.87 3.10 16.04
CA ASP A 191 3.61 3.20 16.77
C ASP A 191 3.13 1.79 17.12
N TYR A 192 3.54 1.31 18.29
CA TYR A 192 3.17 -0.02 18.77
C TYR A 192 1.68 -0.18 19.06
N GLN A 193 0.93 0.93 19.24
CA GLN A 193 -0.51 0.87 19.47
C GLN A 193 -1.25 0.64 18.15
N ALA A 194 -0.86 1.35 17.10
CA ALA A 194 -1.37 1.17 15.75
C ALA A 194 -0.76 -0.03 15.00
N ASN A 195 0.32 -0.62 15.54
CA ASN A 195 1.19 -1.58 14.86
C ASN A 195 1.90 -1.01 13.63
N ASP A 196 2.13 0.31 13.59
CA ASP A 196 2.76 0.96 12.45
C ASP A 196 4.27 1.12 12.62
N LEU A 197 4.99 1.07 11.50
CA LEU A 197 6.35 1.55 11.42
C LEU A 197 6.35 2.92 10.74
N ARG A 198 6.71 3.97 11.49
CA ARG A 198 6.81 5.33 10.97
C ARG A 198 8.24 5.84 11.05
N ARG A 199 8.52 6.90 10.30
CA ARG A 199 9.75 7.67 10.39
C ARG A 199 9.47 9.15 10.28
N LYS A 200 10.29 9.97 10.92
CA LYS A 200 10.42 11.39 10.61
C LYS A 200 11.63 11.57 9.71
N VAL A 201 11.44 12.16 8.55
CA VAL A 201 12.52 12.55 7.64
C VAL A 201 12.77 14.04 7.82
N PHE A 202 13.97 14.41 8.24
CA PHE A 202 14.33 15.79 8.56
C PHE A 202 14.93 16.51 7.36
N PHE A 203 14.56 17.79 7.20
CA PHE A 203 15.08 18.74 6.22
C PHE A 203 15.54 19.99 7.00
N GLY A 204 16.67 19.85 7.71
CA GLY A 204 17.08 20.84 8.71
C GLY A 204 16.13 20.85 9.92
N PRO A 205 15.54 22.00 10.31
CA PRO A 205 14.64 22.08 11.47
C PRO A 205 13.22 21.54 11.20
N HIS A 206 12.87 21.27 9.95
CA HIS A 206 11.56 20.77 9.54
C HIS A 206 11.62 19.26 9.34
N PHE A 207 10.48 18.57 9.47
CA PHE A 207 10.38 17.15 9.16
C PHE A 207 9.05 16.80 8.51
N THR A 208 9.04 15.70 7.76
CA THR A 208 7.83 15.01 7.32
C THR A 208 7.74 13.67 8.03
N GLU A 209 6.58 13.33 8.57
CA GLU A 209 6.33 12.00 9.15
C GLU A 209 5.69 11.08 8.11
N GLU A 210 6.33 9.96 7.86
CA GLU A 210 5.92 8.96 6.87
C GLU A 210 5.65 7.63 7.56
N ARG A 211 4.65 6.90 7.09
CA ARG A 211 4.33 5.52 7.49
C ARG A 211 4.77 4.55 6.41
N LEU A 212 5.46 3.48 6.81
CA LEU A 212 5.72 2.35 5.93
C LEU A 212 4.45 1.51 5.78
N VAL A 213 4.00 1.33 4.55
CA VAL A 213 2.86 0.45 4.22
C VAL A 213 3.35 -0.95 3.94
N GLN A 214 4.38 -1.10 3.10
CA GLN A 214 5.00 -2.40 2.81
C GLN A 214 6.32 -2.24 2.06
N THR A 215 7.16 -3.26 2.20
CA THR A 215 8.35 -3.50 1.36
C THR A 215 8.26 -4.94 0.87
N ILE A 216 8.25 -5.14 -0.45
CA ILE A 216 8.12 -6.44 -1.11
C ILE A 216 9.37 -6.64 -1.97
N ASP A 217 10.00 -7.83 -1.95
CA ASP A 217 11.18 -8.12 -2.77
C ASP A 217 10.83 -8.57 -4.20
N HIS A 218 9.65 -9.17 -4.41
CA HIS A 218 9.25 -9.78 -5.67
C HIS A 218 7.75 -9.53 -6.00
N PRO A 219 7.43 -8.67 -6.99
CA PRO A 219 8.32 -7.66 -7.59
C PRO A 219 8.78 -6.63 -6.54
N ALA A 220 10.00 -6.12 -6.70
CA ALA A 220 10.61 -5.23 -5.72
C ALA A 220 9.89 -3.88 -5.65
N SER A 221 9.30 -3.58 -4.48
CA SER A 221 8.58 -2.34 -4.27
C SER A 221 8.57 -1.89 -2.81
N THR A 222 8.58 -0.58 -2.62
CA THR A 222 8.38 0.09 -1.32
C THR A 222 7.19 1.02 -1.43
N THR A 223 6.22 0.87 -0.53
CA THR A 223 5.03 1.72 -0.44
C THR A 223 5.01 2.44 0.90
N TYR A 224 4.74 3.74 0.86
CA TYR A 224 4.65 4.57 2.05
C TYR A 224 3.56 5.63 1.90
N GLU A 225 3.14 6.20 3.03
CA GLU A 225 2.11 7.22 3.05
C GLU A 225 2.34 8.26 4.13
N PHE A 226 1.71 9.41 3.97
CA PHE A 226 1.64 10.45 4.99
C PHE A 226 0.32 11.21 4.89
N GLY A 227 -0.05 11.86 5.99
CA GLY A 227 -1.29 12.61 6.08
C GLY A 227 -1.23 13.96 5.36
N LYS A 228 -1.95 14.94 5.90
CA LYS A 228 -2.02 16.29 5.34
C LYS A 228 -0.62 16.89 5.13
N ASN A 229 -0.37 17.38 3.92
CA ASN A 229 0.85 18.09 3.56
C ASN A 229 0.49 19.37 2.79
N ASP A 230 0.73 20.52 3.40
CA ASP A 230 0.38 21.83 2.85
C ASP A 230 1.27 22.23 1.67
N THR A 231 2.53 21.78 1.65
CA THR A 231 3.44 22.03 0.54
C THR A 231 2.99 21.33 -0.73
N MET A 232 2.44 20.12 -0.63
CA MET A 232 1.88 19.37 -1.77
C MET A 232 0.41 19.70 -2.04
N GLY A 233 -0.28 20.38 -1.12
CA GLY A 233 -1.71 20.67 -1.23
C GLY A 233 -2.59 19.42 -1.10
N VAL A 234 -2.19 18.44 -0.29
CA VAL A 234 -2.90 17.15 -0.13
C VAL A 234 -3.37 16.93 1.31
N LEU A 235 -4.47 16.18 1.46
CA LEU A 235 -4.99 15.68 2.73
C LEU A 235 -4.47 14.27 3.07
N HIS A 236 -4.15 13.49 2.04
CA HIS A 236 -3.55 12.16 2.13
C HIS A 236 -2.66 11.95 0.91
N TYR A 237 -1.51 11.31 1.11
CA TYR A 237 -0.58 10.95 0.06
C TYR A 237 -0.07 9.53 0.26
N ARG A 238 -0.04 8.75 -0.81
CA ARG A 238 0.66 7.47 -0.88
C ARG A 238 1.62 7.45 -2.06
N GLY A 239 2.88 7.15 -1.78
CA GLY A 239 3.91 6.87 -2.78
C GLY A 239 4.16 5.37 -2.89
N LYS A 240 4.16 4.85 -4.11
CA LYS A 240 4.61 3.50 -4.44
C LYS A 240 5.82 3.59 -5.37
N LEU A 241 6.94 3.04 -4.94
CA LEU A 241 8.16 2.92 -5.72
C LEU A 241 8.38 1.46 -6.10
N GLU A 242 8.56 1.17 -7.38
CA GLU A 242 8.81 -0.16 -7.93
C GLU A 242 10.12 -0.16 -8.71
N LEU A 243 10.96 -1.18 -8.48
CA LEU A 243 12.24 -1.33 -9.14
C LEU A 243 12.22 -2.50 -10.11
N ILE A 244 12.74 -2.27 -11.33
CA ILE A 244 12.85 -3.28 -12.37
C ILE A 244 14.30 -3.30 -12.85
N LYS A 245 14.98 -4.44 -12.70
CA LYS A 245 16.32 -4.66 -13.27
C LYS A 245 16.19 -4.66 -14.80
N LEU A 246 16.86 -3.73 -15.48
CA LEU A 246 16.95 -3.71 -16.94
C LEU A 246 18.20 -4.43 -17.42
N ASP A 247 19.35 -4.17 -16.78
CA ASP A 247 20.61 -4.90 -16.96
C ASP A 247 21.43 -4.88 -15.65
N GLU A 248 22.70 -5.32 -15.68
CA GLU A 248 23.57 -5.36 -14.48
C GLU A 248 23.83 -3.99 -13.84
N MET A 249 23.81 -2.92 -14.63
CA MET A 249 24.17 -1.56 -14.22
C MET A 249 23.06 -0.55 -14.53
N LYS A 250 21.84 -1.04 -14.77
CA LYS A 250 20.70 -0.18 -15.10
C LYS A 250 19.42 -0.69 -14.48
N THR A 251 18.77 0.20 -13.74
CA THR A 251 17.51 -0.07 -13.04
C THR A 251 16.46 0.93 -13.45
N LYS A 252 15.28 0.44 -13.83
CA LYS A 252 14.10 1.29 -14.02
C LYS A 252 13.39 1.49 -12.68
N VAL A 253 13.03 2.75 -12.41
CA VAL A 253 12.17 3.14 -11.30
C VAL A 253 10.81 3.51 -11.86
N LYS A 254 9.76 2.88 -11.33
CA LYS A 254 8.39 3.36 -11.50
C LYS A 254 7.94 3.94 -10.16
N TYR A 255 7.48 5.19 -10.17
CA TYR A 255 7.00 5.86 -8.99
C TYR A 255 5.58 6.35 -9.22
N THR A 256 4.62 5.89 -8.41
CA THR A 256 3.22 6.29 -8.51
C THR A 256 2.81 7.03 -7.25
N SER A 257 2.29 8.24 -7.43
CA SER A 257 1.65 9.02 -6.37
C SER A 257 0.14 8.82 -6.45
N TYR A 258 -0.48 8.46 -5.34
CA TYR A 258 -1.93 8.51 -5.12
C TYR A 258 -2.20 9.58 -4.07
N PHE A 259 -3.17 10.47 -4.30
CA PHE A 259 -3.41 11.55 -3.35
C PHE A 259 -4.88 11.93 -3.24
N THR A 260 -5.21 12.58 -2.13
CA THR A 260 -6.48 13.28 -1.93
C THR A 260 -6.18 14.78 -1.88
N PRO A 261 -6.71 15.59 -2.83
CA PRO A 261 -6.43 17.02 -2.88
C PRO A 261 -7.05 17.76 -1.70
N GLN A 262 -6.38 18.81 -1.23
CA GLN A 262 -7.03 19.84 -0.42
C GLN A 262 -8.00 20.66 -1.30
N PRO A 263 -9.10 21.20 -0.73
CA PRO A 263 -10.04 22.03 -1.48
C PRO A 263 -9.35 23.20 -2.18
N GLY A 264 -9.55 23.31 -3.50
CA GLY A 264 -8.99 24.39 -4.32
C GLY A 264 -7.49 24.28 -4.64
N ALA A 265 -6.81 23.23 -4.18
CA ALA A 265 -5.41 22.98 -4.53
C ALA A 265 -5.27 22.33 -5.92
N ASP A 266 -4.10 22.50 -6.54
CA ASP A 266 -3.64 21.69 -7.69
C ASP A 266 -2.42 20.85 -7.28
N PRO A 267 -2.64 19.69 -6.62
CA PRO A 267 -1.53 18.84 -6.21
C PRO A 267 -0.76 18.27 -7.38
N LYS A 268 -1.38 18.11 -8.56
CA LYS A 268 -0.69 17.50 -9.70
C LYS A 268 0.50 18.35 -10.12
N THR A 269 0.26 19.63 -10.34
CA THR A 269 1.33 20.58 -10.69
C THR A 269 2.38 20.66 -9.58
N THR A 270 1.94 20.74 -8.33
CA THR A 270 2.84 20.92 -7.19
C THR A 270 3.70 19.68 -6.91
N ILE A 271 3.09 18.49 -6.87
CA ILE A 271 3.80 17.21 -6.71
C ILE A 271 4.79 17.03 -7.86
N LYS A 272 4.38 17.29 -9.10
CA LYS A 272 5.28 17.20 -10.26
C LYS A 272 6.50 18.10 -10.10
N ALA A 273 6.30 19.37 -9.74
CA ALA A 273 7.38 20.32 -9.52
C ALA A 273 8.35 19.93 -8.38
N LEU A 274 7.88 19.16 -7.39
CA LEU A 274 8.72 18.64 -6.30
C LEU A 274 9.45 17.34 -6.68
N MET A 275 8.79 16.47 -7.44
CA MET A 275 9.29 15.13 -7.76
C MET A 275 10.26 15.12 -8.94
N GLU A 276 10.06 15.92 -9.99
CA GLU A 276 10.95 15.95 -11.15
C GLU A 276 12.40 16.30 -10.77
N PRO A 277 12.69 17.39 -10.02
CA PRO A 277 14.05 17.69 -9.59
C PRO A 277 14.65 16.60 -8.70
N ARG A 278 13.81 15.94 -7.89
CA ARG A 278 14.25 14.81 -7.05
C ARG A 278 14.68 13.63 -7.92
N PHE A 279 13.96 13.32 -8.99
CA PHE A 279 14.32 12.23 -9.89
C PHE A 279 15.60 12.54 -10.67
N ASP A 280 15.74 13.76 -11.19
CA ASP A 280 16.99 14.22 -11.83
C ASP A 280 18.18 14.08 -10.87
N TRP A 281 17.99 14.47 -9.61
CA TRP A 281 18.99 14.32 -8.56
C TRP A 281 19.33 12.85 -8.26
N ILE A 282 18.34 11.96 -8.19
CA ILE A 282 18.56 10.50 -8.01
C ILE A 282 19.38 9.96 -9.18
N GLN A 283 19.00 10.27 -10.42
CA GLN A 283 19.71 9.82 -11.62
C GLN A 283 21.17 10.29 -11.61
N ALA A 284 21.42 11.54 -11.26
CA ALA A 284 22.78 12.09 -11.19
C ALA A 284 23.61 11.55 -10.02
N THR A 285 23.00 11.40 -8.84
CA THR A 285 23.68 11.02 -7.59
C THR A 285 24.09 9.55 -7.58
N PHE A 286 23.26 8.69 -8.15
CA PHE A 286 23.47 7.24 -8.09
C PHE A 286 24.05 6.63 -9.36
N ALA A 287 24.31 7.42 -10.40
CA ALA A 287 24.95 6.93 -11.62
C ALA A 287 26.32 6.28 -11.30
N GLU A 288 26.39 4.96 -11.43
CA GLU A 288 27.60 4.18 -11.30
C GLU A 288 28.41 4.28 -12.60
N LYS A 289 29.65 4.76 -12.52
CA LYS A 289 30.54 4.82 -13.68
C LYS A 289 30.93 3.40 -14.09
N ARG A 290 30.66 3.01 -15.34
CA ARG A 290 31.30 1.82 -15.93
C ARG A 290 32.81 2.00 -15.85
N SER A 291 33.49 1.13 -15.11
CA SER A 291 34.95 1.05 -15.20
C SER A 291 35.30 0.60 -16.62
N LEU A 292 35.97 1.47 -17.37
CA LEU A 292 36.55 1.14 -18.67
C LEU A 292 37.76 0.23 -18.46
N PHE A 293 37.54 -1.01 -18.03
CA PHE A 293 38.57 -2.04 -18.01
C PHE A 293 38.08 -3.32 -18.67
N SER A 294 38.04 -3.27 -19.99
CA SER A 294 38.17 -4.40 -20.92
C SER A 294 38.23 -3.76 -22.32
N SER A 295 39.36 -3.62 -23.01
CA SER A 295 40.30 -4.68 -23.39
C SER A 295 41.64 -4.04 -23.79
N CYS A 296 42.66 -4.12 -22.94
CA CYS A 296 44.06 -4.09 -23.40
C CYS A 296 44.55 -5.53 -23.33
N CYS A 297 44.00 -6.39 -24.19
CA CYS A 297 44.62 -7.67 -24.51
C CYS A 297 45.62 -7.44 -25.63
N LEU A 298 46.88 -7.32 -25.22
CA LEU A 298 48.06 -7.98 -25.81
C LEU A 298 48.14 -8.02 -27.34
N LEU A 299 49.01 -7.16 -27.88
CA LEU A 299 49.81 -7.47 -29.07
C LEU A 299 51.07 -8.22 -28.65
#